data_AF-A0A1Q5T7Z0-F1
#
_entry.id   AF-A0A1Q5T7Z0-F1
#
_cell.length_a   1.000
_cell.length_b   1.000
_cell.length_c   1.000
_cell.angle_alpha   90.00
_cell.angle_beta   90.00
_cell.angle_gamma   90.00
#
_symmetry.space_group_name_H-M   'P 1'
#
loop_
_entity.id
_entity.type
_entity.pdbx_description
1 polymer ?
#
loop_
_entity_poly.entity_id
_entity_poly.type
_entity_poly.pdbx_seq_one_letter_code
_entity_poly.pdbx_strand_id
1 'polypeptide(L)'
;MDTTQLSIRGLDYTSEYRALQVLQVYFTVLVNRQLRRRLQLEQKVMRDLPAPRRFRTILLLEPVPTLSKPPTLIATDIQNTLQFLETKVRLLRDRVEKGKELISEIERRMQNSSIAFPTHFCHTCIVGSEFGGVEILLTKCGHRVCQTCLAFETYQGGVYECPICFRPADFVGREKVRLITGIEAGLQAGISRQKGSKKKDASVLKMLVTMV
;
A
#
# COMPACT_ATOMS: atom_id res chain seq x y z
N MET A 1 -0.41 17.12 -14.70
CA MET A 1 -1.87 17.05 -14.55
C MET A 1 -2.22 17.84 -13.32
N ASP A 2 -2.90 18.98 -13.49
CA ASP A 2 -3.30 19.83 -12.38
C ASP A 2 -4.18 19.06 -11.40
N THR A 3 -3.63 18.77 -10.23
CA THR A 3 -4.41 18.47 -9.02
C THR A 3 -5.15 19.74 -8.64
N THR A 4 -6.29 20.00 -9.26
CA THR A 4 -7.26 20.97 -8.76
C THR A 4 -7.61 20.52 -7.34
N GLN A 5 -7.05 21.19 -6.33
CA GLN A 5 -7.54 21.08 -4.97
C GLN A 5 -8.99 21.53 -5.03
N LEU A 6 -9.93 20.61 -4.82
CA LEU A 6 -11.33 20.95 -4.61
C LEU A 6 -11.38 21.68 -3.26
N SER A 7 -11.16 23.00 -3.26
CA SER A 7 -11.22 23.80 -2.04
C SER A 7 -12.68 24.03 -1.68
N ILE A 8 -13.21 23.17 -0.81
CA ILE A 8 -14.57 23.30 -0.22
C ILE A 8 -14.58 24.38 0.87
N ARG A 9 -13.41 24.94 1.21
CA ARG A 9 -13.23 25.88 2.31
C ARG A 9 -13.89 27.22 2.01
N GLY A 10 -14.55 27.76 3.03
CA GLY A 10 -15.19 29.08 3.00
C GLY A 10 -16.70 29.03 2.86
N LEU A 11 -17.32 27.84 2.98
CA LEU A 11 -18.78 27.70 3.09
C LEU A 11 -19.19 27.70 4.57
N ASP A 12 -20.49 27.77 4.83
CA ASP A 12 -21.00 27.53 6.19
C ASP A 12 -20.74 26.07 6.60
N TYR A 13 -20.64 25.82 7.91
CA TYR A 13 -20.36 24.50 8.47
C TYR A 13 -21.26 23.38 7.91
N THR A 14 -22.56 23.66 7.74
CA THR A 14 -23.50 22.64 7.26
C THR A 14 -23.19 22.26 5.81
N SER A 15 -22.87 23.24 4.98
CA SER A 15 -22.50 23.02 3.58
C SER A 15 -21.18 22.27 3.45
N GLU A 16 -20.13 22.67 4.19
CA GLU A 16 -18.83 21.96 4.16
C GLU A 16 -18.98 20.51 4.63
N TYR A 17 -19.69 20.29 5.75
CA TYR A 17 -19.94 18.96 6.28
C TYR A 17 -20.65 18.06 5.26
N ARG A 18 -21.74 18.56 4.65
CA ARG A 18 -22.49 17.80 3.64
C ARG A 18 -21.65 17.50 2.41
N ALA A 19 -20.88 18.46 1.92
CA ALA A 19 -20.00 18.27 0.78
C ALA A 19 -18.95 17.17 1.07
N LEU A 20 -18.31 17.20 2.23
CA LEU A 20 -17.36 16.18 2.64
C LEU A 20 -18.00 14.80 2.80
N GLN A 21 -19.22 14.71 3.35
CA GLN A 21 -19.94 13.43 3.42
C GLN A 21 -20.26 12.85 2.04
N VAL A 22 -20.72 13.69 1.10
CA VAL A 22 -20.98 13.26 -0.28
C VAL A 22 -19.70 12.76 -0.93
N LEU A 23 -18.58 13.47 -0.77
CA LEU A 23 -17.28 13.02 -1.28
C LEU A 23 -16.84 11.70 -0.62
N GLN A 24 -17.06 11.54 0.68
CA GLN A 24 -16.75 10.30 1.39
C GLN A 24 -17.55 9.11 0.81
N VAL A 25 -18.86 9.28 0.59
CA VAL A 25 -19.70 8.27 -0.09
C VAL A 25 -19.15 7.97 -1.49
N TYR A 26 -18.93 9.01 -2.29
CA TYR A 26 -18.47 8.90 -3.66
C TYR A 26 -17.15 8.13 -3.77
N PHE A 27 -16.12 8.53 -3.02
CA PHE A 27 -14.83 7.85 -3.07
C PHE A 27 -14.90 6.43 -2.50
N THR A 28 -15.75 6.16 -1.50
CA THR A 28 -15.96 4.79 -1.01
C THR A 28 -16.53 3.88 -2.09
N VAL A 29 -17.50 4.37 -2.87
CA VAL A 29 -18.06 3.64 -4.02
C VAL A 29 -16.98 3.38 -5.06
N LEU A 30 -16.13 4.38 -5.36
CA LEU A 30 -15.01 4.21 -6.29
C LEU A 30 -13.97 3.20 -5.80
N VAL A 31 -13.58 3.23 -4.51
CA VAL A 31 -12.69 2.23 -3.91
C VAL A 31 -13.26 0.83 -4.11
N ASN A 32 -14.54 0.63 -3.79
CA ASN A 32 -15.22 -0.65 -3.96
C ASN A 32 -15.28 -1.09 -5.42
N ARG A 33 -15.41 -0.16 -6.37
CA ARG A 33 -15.31 -0.46 -7.80
C ARG A 33 -13.92 -0.95 -8.19
N GLN A 34 -12.85 -0.28 -7.72
CA GLN A 34 -11.48 -0.73 -8.00
C GLN A 34 -11.19 -2.10 -7.38
N LEU A 35 -11.64 -2.33 -6.15
CA LEU A 35 -11.48 -3.63 -5.47
C LEU A 35 -12.16 -4.77 -6.23
N ARG A 36 -13.39 -4.56 -6.70
CA ARG A 36 -14.10 -5.55 -7.53
C ARG A 36 -13.40 -5.79 -8.87
N ARG A 37 -12.93 -4.72 -9.53
CA ARG A 37 -12.20 -4.86 -10.79
C ARG A 37 -10.91 -5.64 -10.62
N ARG A 38 -10.14 -5.34 -9.57
CA ARG A 38 -8.93 -6.09 -9.22
C ARG A 38 -9.25 -7.57 -8.96
N LEU A 39 -10.31 -7.88 -8.19
CA LEU A 39 -10.74 -9.27 -7.97
C LEU A 39 -11.03 -9.99 -9.29
N GLN A 40 -11.76 -9.36 -10.22
CA GLN A 40 -12.06 -9.95 -11.53
C GLN A 40 -10.80 -10.26 -12.33
N LEU A 41 -9.81 -9.36 -12.31
CA LEU A 41 -8.52 -9.58 -12.96
C LEU A 41 -7.74 -10.72 -12.31
N GLU A 42 -7.68 -10.75 -10.97
CA GLU A 42 -7.04 -11.86 -10.25
C GLU A 42 -7.71 -13.19 -10.58
N GLN A 43 -9.04 -13.26 -10.56
CA GLN A 43 -9.78 -14.45 -10.96
C GLN A 43 -9.50 -14.84 -12.41
N LYS A 44 -9.44 -13.88 -13.34
CA LYS A 44 -9.13 -14.15 -14.74
C LYS A 44 -7.76 -14.82 -14.89
N VAL A 45 -6.74 -14.35 -14.16
CA VAL A 45 -5.40 -14.96 -14.15
C VAL A 45 -5.43 -16.35 -13.50
N MET A 46 -6.23 -16.55 -12.45
CA MET A 46 -6.30 -17.84 -11.73
C MET A 46 -7.05 -18.93 -12.49
N ARG A 47 -7.96 -18.59 -13.41
CA ARG A 47 -8.79 -19.59 -14.13
C ARG A 47 -7.95 -20.63 -14.85
N ASP A 48 -6.89 -20.18 -15.51
CA ASP A 48 -6.07 -21.04 -16.38
C ASP A 48 -4.93 -21.74 -15.60
N LEU A 49 -4.76 -21.42 -14.31
CA LEU A 49 -3.75 -22.05 -13.46
C LEU A 49 -4.27 -23.36 -12.84
N PRO A 50 -3.43 -24.41 -12.75
CA PRO A 50 -3.71 -25.61 -11.96
C PRO A 50 -4.02 -25.25 -10.50
N ALA A 51 -4.91 -26.02 -9.86
CA ALA A 51 -5.35 -25.75 -8.48
C ALA A 51 -4.20 -25.51 -7.47
N PRO A 52 -3.08 -26.26 -7.49
CA PRO A 52 -1.95 -26.01 -6.58
C PRO A 52 -1.24 -24.67 -6.78
N ARG A 53 -1.41 -24.04 -7.95
CA ARG A 53 -0.81 -22.74 -8.31
C ARG A 53 -1.77 -21.56 -8.12
N ARG A 54 -3.03 -21.82 -7.75
CA ARG A 54 -4.00 -20.77 -7.46
C ARG A 54 -3.75 -20.23 -6.06
N PHE A 55 -3.57 -18.92 -5.94
CA PHE A 55 -3.50 -18.26 -4.64
C PHE A 55 -4.89 -17.78 -4.21
N ARG A 56 -5.08 -17.62 -2.89
CA ARG A 56 -6.33 -17.11 -2.32
C ARG A 56 -6.45 -15.61 -2.56
N THR A 57 -7.42 -15.18 -3.37
CA THR A 57 -7.78 -13.76 -3.44
C THR A 57 -8.62 -13.37 -2.22
N ILE A 58 -8.31 -12.21 -1.64
CA ILE A 58 -9.03 -11.62 -0.52
C ILE A 58 -9.67 -10.33 -1.01
N LEU A 59 -11.00 -10.23 -0.89
CA LEU A 59 -11.77 -9.03 -1.18
C LEU A 59 -12.40 -8.53 0.12
N LEU A 60 -11.99 -7.35 0.57
CA LEU A 60 -12.64 -6.62 1.66
C LEU A 60 -13.16 -5.31 1.12
N LEU A 61 -14.48 -5.20 0.97
CA LEU A 61 -15.12 -3.95 0.55
C LEU A 61 -15.18 -2.98 1.72
N GLU A 62 -15.05 -1.70 1.41
CA GLU A 62 -15.25 -0.62 2.36
C GLU A 62 -16.75 -0.39 2.59
N PRO A 63 -17.19 -0.24 3.85
CA PRO A 63 -18.59 0.07 4.13
C PRO A 63 -18.93 1.46 3.61
N VAL A 64 -19.96 1.55 2.77
CA VAL A 64 -20.44 2.83 2.24
C VAL A 64 -21.13 3.60 3.38
N PRO A 65 -20.64 4.79 3.75
CA PRO A 65 -21.26 5.57 4.81
C PRO A 65 -22.65 6.06 4.39
N THR A 66 -23.55 6.25 5.35
CA THR A 66 -24.83 6.91 5.13
C THR A 66 -24.71 8.41 5.36
N LEU A 67 -25.47 9.20 4.61
CA LEU A 67 -25.56 10.64 4.88
C LEU A 67 -26.22 10.87 6.25
N SER A 68 -25.68 11.81 7.02
CA SER A 68 -26.22 12.16 8.34
C SER A 68 -26.40 13.67 8.46
N LYS A 69 -27.23 14.09 9.42
CA LYS A 69 -27.32 15.51 9.75
C LYS A 69 -25.99 15.97 10.38
N PRO A 70 -25.54 17.21 10.13
CA PRO A 70 -24.43 17.76 10.87
C PRO A 70 -24.76 17.76 12.37
N PRO A 71 -23.83 17.32 13.23
CA PRO A 71 -24.02 17.40 14.68
C PRO A 71 -24.06 18.87 15.13
N THR A 72 -24.83 19.14 16.18
CA THR A 72 -24.82 20.45 16.85
C THR A 72 -23.61 20.51 17.78
N LEU A 73 -22.63 21.33 17.44
CA LEU A 73 -21.30 21.33 18.06
C LEU A 73 -20.80 22.74 18.39
N ILE A 74 -19.88 22.83 19.35
CA ILE A 74 -19.08 24.04 19.59
C ILE A 74 -17.99 24.21 18.53
N ALA A 75 -17.42 25.40 18.40
CA ALA A 75 -16.49 25.76 17.32
C ALA A 75 -15.26 24.82 17.20
N THR A 76 -14.67 24.39 18.32
CA THR A 76 -13.53 23.46 18.33
C THR A 76 -13.91 22.08 17.77
N ASP A 77 -15.10 21.57 18.13
CA ASP A 77 -15.59 20.27 17.70
C ASP A 77 -16.01 20.29 16.23
N ILE A 78 -16.49 21.44 15.74
CA ILE A 78 -16.74 21.67 14.32
C ILE A 78 -15.45 21.49 13.52
N GLN A 79 -14.37 22.17 13.93
CA GLN A 79 -13.10 22.11 13.21
C GLN A 79 -12.50 20.69 13.22
N ASN A 80 -12.53 20.02 14.36
CA ASN A 80 -12.08 18.63 14.50
C ASN A 80 -12.89 17.68 13.60
N THR A 81 -14.22 17.86 13.56
CA THR A 81 -15.12 17.05 12.73
C THR A 81 -14.83 17.24 11.24
N LEU A 82 -14.70 18.48 10.79
CA LEU A 82 -14.37 18.78 9.40
C LEU A 82 -12.98 18.25 9.02
N GLN A 83 -11.96 18.45 9.86
CA GLN A 83 -10.61 17.95 9.61
C GLN A 83 -10.55 16.42 9.53
N PHE A 84 -11.31 15.74 10.39
CA PHE A 84 -11.44 14.29 10.33
C PHE A 84 -12.07 13.83 9.02
N LEU A 85 -13.17 14.46 8.59
CA LEU A 85 -13.82 14.15 7.31
C LEU A 85 -12.93 14.47 6.11
N GLU A 86 -12.25 15.63 6.10
CA GLU A 86 -11.27 16.02 5.08
C GLU A 86 -10.17 14.96 4.95
N THR A 87 -9.62 14.53 6.09
CA THR A 87 -8.58 13.48 6.12
C THR A 87 -9.12 12.17 5.56
N LYS A 88 -10.31 11.75 5.97
CA LYS A 88 -10.93 10.52 5.47
C LYS A 88 -11.19 10.56 3.97
N VAL A 89 -11.69 11.68 3.46
CA VAL A 89 -11.90 11.91 2.02
C VAL A 89 -10.57 11.84 1.25
N ARG A 90 -9.52 12.49 1.77
CA ARG A 90 -8.17 12.43 1.19
C ARG A 90 -7.67 10.99 1.11
N LEU A 91 -7.71 10.26 2.21
CA LEU A 91 -7.27 8.85 2.24
C LEU A 91 -8.08 7.98 1.28
N LEU A 92 -9.40 8.16 1.19
CA LEU A 92 -10.24 7.42 0.23
C LEU A 92 -9.85 7.75 -1.21
N ARG A 93 -9.57 9.02 -1.53
CA ARG A 93 -9.09 9.43 -2.85
C ARG A 93 -7.76 8.79 -3.20
N ASP A 94 -6.79 8.84 -2.28
CA ASP A 94 -5.46 8.23 -2.49
C ASP A 94 -5.59 6.72 -2.72
N ARG A 95 -6.50 6.06 -2.01
CA ARG A 95 -6.84 4.65 -2.23
C ARG A 95 -7.46 4.37 -3.59
N VAL A 96 -8.29 5.27 -4.12
CA VAL A 96 -8.83 5.14 -5.48
C VAL A 96 -7.70 5.22 -6.50
N GLU A 97 -6.81 6.20 -6.38
CA GLU A 97 -5.68 6.35 -7.30
C GLU A 97 -4.73 5.16 -7.23
N LYS A 98 -4.43 4.69 -6.01
CA LYS A 98 -3.64 3.47 -5.85
C LYS A 98 -4.33 2.25 -6.45
N GLY A 99 -5.65 2.14 -6.29
CA GLY A 99 -6.43 1.08 -6.92
C GLY A 99 -6.32 1.08 -8.45
N LYS A 100 -6.36 2.26 -9.09
CA LYS A 100 -6.16 2.41 -10.54
C LYS A 100 -4.75 1.98 -10.94
N GLU A 101 -3.72 2.43 -10.22
CA GLU A 101 -2.32 2.04 -10.47
C GLU A 101 -2.17 0.52 -10.47
N LEU A 102 -2.71 -0.17 -9.46
CA LEU A 102 -2.65 -1.62 -9.36
C LEU A 102 -3.38 -2.34 -10.50
N ILE A 103 -4.55 -1.84 -10.90
CA ILE A 103 -5.32 -2.42 -12.01
C ILE A 103 -4.55 -2.28 -13.32
N SER A 104 -4.06 -1.07 -13.61
CA SER A 104 -3.25 -0.80 -14.80
C SER A 104 -1.99 -1.66 -14.83
N GLU A 105 -1.32 -1.86 -13.69
CA GLU A 105 -0.13 -2.69 -13.60
C GLU A 105 -0.45 -4.18 -13.81
N ILE A 106 -1.56 -4.68 -13.27
CA ILE A 106 -2.02 -6.06 -13.55
C ILE A 106 -2.29 -6.22 -15.05
N GLU A 107 -3.04 -5.31 -15.66
CA GLU A 107 -3.38 -5.38 -17.09
C GLU A 107 -2.13 -5.32 -17.97
N ARG A 108 -1.19 -4.42 -17.66
CA ARG A 108 0.12 -4.35 -18.35
C ARG A 108 0.89 -5.66 -18.24
N ARG A 109 0.93 -6.28 -17.05
CA ARG A 109 1.62 -7.56 -16.84
C ARG A 109 0.95 -8.72 -17.55
N MET A 110 -0.38 -8.73 -17.61
CA MET A 110 -1.14 -9.76 -18.32
C MET A 110 -0.89 -9.75 -19.82
N GLN A 111 -0.48 -8.61 -20.40
CA GLN A 111 -0.10 -8.51 -21.81
C GLN A 111 1.34 -8.99 -22.08
N ASN A 112 2.15 -9.19 -21.04
CA ASN A 112 3.53 -9.63 -21.16
C ASN A 112 3.64 -11.14 -20.87
N SER A 113 3.84 -11.94 -21.92
CA SER A 113 3.95 -13.40 -21.84
C SER A 113 5.16 -13.90 -21.03
N SER A 114 6.15 -13.04 -20.76
CA SER A 114 7.29 -13.40 -19.90
C SER A 114 6.95 -13.43 -18.40
N ILE A 115 5.79 -12.89 -18.01
CA ILE A 115 5.38 -12.80 -16.59
C ILE A 115 4.44 -13.95 -16.26
N ALA A 116 4.90 -14.89 -15.43
CA ALA A 116 4.12 -16.07 -15.10
C ALA A 116 2.97 -15.75 -14.13
N PHE A 117 3.20 -14.81 -13.19
CA PHE A 117 2.19 -14.38 -12.21
C PHE A 117 1.93 -12.87 -12.26
N PRO A 118 1.10 -12.37 -13.21
CA PRO A 118 0.82 -10.95 -13.41
C PRO A 118 0.31 -10.19 -12.19
N THR A 119 -0.27 -10.88 -11.22
CA THR A 119 -0.88 -10.30 -10.02
C THR A 119 -0.01 -10.47 -8.77
N HIS A 120 1.16 -11.12 -8.89
CA HIS A 120 2.05 -11.44 -7.77
C HIS A 120 3.19 -10.41 -7.67
N PHE A 121 2.85 -9.22 -7.17
CA PHE A 121 3.79 -8.13 -6.99
C PHE A 121 3.44 -7.29 -5.76
N CYS A 122 4.39 -6.48 -5.29
CA CYS A 122 4.18 -5.57 -4.17
C CYS A 122 3.19 -4.48 -4.57
N HIS A 123 2.07 -4.38 -3.87
CA HIS A 123 1.10 -3.33 -4.14
C HIS A 123 1.55 -1.96 -3.65
N THR A 124 2.63 -1.85 -2.86
CA THR A 124 3.20 -0.54 -2.46
C THR A 124 4.12 0.00 -3.54
N CYS A 125 5.16 -0.76 -3.90
CA CYS A 125 6.25 -0.31 -4.80
C CYS A 125 6.22 -0.94 -6.19
N ILE A 126 5.15 -1.67 -6.55
CA ILE A 126 4.94 -2.33 -7.86
C ILE A 126 6.01 -3.34 -8.29
N VAL A 127 7.01 -3.67 -7.47
CA VAL A 127 8.04 -4.68 -7.79
C VAL A 127 7.46 -6.10 -7.75
N GLY A 128 7.74 -6.89 -8.80
CA GLY A 128 7.34 -8.31 -8.88
C GLY A 128 8.37 -9.26 -8.27
N SER A 129 7.92 -10.44 -7.84
CA SER A 129 8.82 -11.48 -7.32
C SER A 129 9.80 -12.01 -8.36
N GLU A 130 9.38 -12.06 -9.63
CA GLU A 130 10.15 -12.64 -10.74
C GLU A 130 11.37 -11.80 -11.15
N PHE A 131 11.25 -10.47 -11.11
CA PHE A 131 12.33 -9.56 -11.52
C PHE A 131 13.17 -9.03 -10.36
N GLY A 132 12.63 -9.06 -9.14
CA GLY A 132 13.31 -8.54 -7.95
C GLY A 132 13.85 -9.60 -7.00
N GLY A 133 13.52 -10.89 -7.19
CA GLY A 133 13.83 -11.95 -6.22
C GLY A 133 13.22 -11.69 -4.83
N VAL A 134 12.24 -10.78 -4.74
CA VAL A 134 11.66 -10.34 -3.48
C VAL A 134 10.51 -11.23 -3.08
N GLU A 135 10.52 -11.68 -1.83
CA GLU A 135 9.38 -12.37 -1.25
C GLU A 135 8.20 -11.39 -1.15
N ILE A 136 7.04 -11.82 -1.67
CA ILE A 136 5.80 -11.06 -1.62
C ILE A 136 4.86 -11.72 -0.61
N LEU A 137 4.44 -10.95 0.39
CA LEU A 137 3.60 -11.41 1.48
C LEU A 137 2.18 -10.92 1.30
N LEU A 138 1.20 -11.80 1.53
CA LEU A 138 -0.23 -11.45 1.50
C LEU A 138 -0.71 -11.04 2.89
N THR A 139 -1.25 -9.83 3.01
CA THR A 139 -1.88 -9.34 4.22
C THR A 139 -3.33 -9.83 4.33
N LYS A 140 -3.89 -9.88 5.54
CA LYS A 140 -5.30 -10.16 5.79
C LYS A 140 -6.21 -9.09 5.19
N CYS A 141 -5.70 -7.86 4.96
CA CYS A 141 -6.45 -6.83 4.24
C CYS A 141 -6.45 -7.02 2.72
N GLY A 142 -5.82 -8.08 2.21
CA GLY A 142 -5.79 -8.46 0.81
C GLY A 142 -4.78 -7.67 -0.03
N HIS A 143 -3.83 -6.97 0.60
CA HIS A 143 -2.73 -6.32 -0.10
C HIS A 143 -1.48 -7.20 -0.08
N ARG A 144 -0.65 -7.08 -1.11
CA ARG A 144 0.62 -7.78 -1.22
C ARG A 144 1.74 -6.79 -0.95
N VAL A 145 2.74 -7.17 -0.18
CA VAL A 145 3.86 -6.29 0.19
C VAL A 145 5.17 -7.06 0.12
N CYS A 146 6.22 -6.44 -0.44
CA CYS A 146 7.55 -7.04 -0.42
C CYS A 146 8.23 -6.83 0.94
N GLN A 147 9.23 -7.65 1.25
CA GLN A 147 10.00 -7.55 2.49
C GLN A 147 10.63 -6.16 2.72
N THR A 148 11.06 -5.48 1.64
CA THR A 148 11.62 -4.12 1.72
C THR A 148 10.57 -3.12 2.19
N CYS A 149 9.40 -3.06 1.55
CA CYS A 149 8.32 -2.17 1.99
C CYS A 149 7.81 -2.55 3.38
N LEU A 150 7.78 -3.84 3.73
CA LEU A 150 7.44 -4.27 5.08
C LEU A 150 8.40 -3.64 6.11
N ALA A 151 9.70 -3.64 5.85
CA ALA A 151 10.68 -3.09 6.78
C ALA A 151 10.52 -1.57 6.99
N PHE A 152 10.12 -0.82 5.96
CA PHE A 152 9.89 0.63 6.06
C PHE A 152 8.56 0.99 6.75
N GLU A 153 7.54 0.13 6.62
CA GLU A 153 6.17 0.39 7.10
C GLU A 153 5.86 -0.30 8.45
N THR A 154 6.88 -0.88 9.10
CA THR A 154 6.75 -1.49 10.43
C THR A 154 7.20 -0.49 11.48
N TYR A 155 6.29 -0.11 12.39
CA TYR A 155 6.60 0.83 13.46
C TYR A 155 7.44 0.20 14.59
N GLN A 156 7.99 1.06 15.46
CA GLN A 156 8.58 0.65 16.73
C GLN A 156 7.51 -0.06 17.57
N GLY A 157 7.57 -1.39 17.62
CA GLY A 157 6.50 -2.25 18.17
C GLY A 157 6.15 -3.45 17.28
N GLY A 158 6.71 -3.52 16.06
CA GLY A 158 6.55 -4.68 15.18
C GLY A 158 5.18 -4.77 14.50
N VAL A 159 4.35 -3.73 14.62
CA VAL A 159 3.05 -3.65 13.95
C VAL A 159 3.25 -3.07 12.56
N TYR A 160 2.84 -3.83 11.55
CA TYR A 160 2.80 -3.38 10.17
C TYR A 160 1.49 -2.63 9.91
N GLU A 161 1.60 -1.38 9.45
CA GLU A 161 0.47 -0.64 8.90
C GLU A 161 0.47 -0.76 7.39
N CYS A 162 -0.69 -1.13 6.82
CA CYS A 162 -0.80 -1.23 5.38
C CYS A 162 -0.85 0.18 4.77
N PRO A 163 0.11 0.59 3.91
CA PRO A 163 0.16 1.94 3.34
C PRO A 163 -0.96 2.20 2.32
N ILE A 164 -1.75 1.18 2.00
CA ILE A 164 -2.92 1.28 1.12
C ILE A 164 -4.21 1.36 1.93
N CYS A 165 -4.31 0.68 3.07
CA CYS A 165 -5.51 0.77 3.91
C CYS A 165 -5.41 1.82 5.01
N PHE A 166 -4.21 2.29 5.34
CA PHE A 166 -3.91 3.17 6.47
C PHE A 166 -4.47 2.59 7.78
N ARG A 167 -4.22 1.30 7.99
CA ARG A 167 -4.62 0.55 9.19
C ARG A 167 -3.68 -0.63 9.45
N PRO A 168 -3.50 -1.03 10.71
CA PRO A 168 -2.76 -2.25 11.07
C PRO A 168 -3.26 -3.46 10.28
N ALA A 169 -2.33 -4.28 9.80
CA ALA A 169 -2.67 -5.47 9.04
C ALA A 169 -1.77 -6.67 9.41
N ASP A 170 -2.40 -7.81 9.65
CA ASP A 170 -1.71 -9.09 9.80
C ASP A 170 -1.43 -9.76 8.44
N PHE A 171 -0.71 -10.88 8.46
CA PHE A 171 -0.42 -11.70 7.30
C PHE A 171 -1.23 -13.01 7.27
N VAL A 172 -1.45 -13.54 6.06
CA VAL A 172 -2.12 -14.82 5.84
C VAL A 172 -1.09 -15.94 5.88
N GLY A 173 -1.39 -17.04 6.58
CA GLY A 173 -0.57 -18.26 6.55
C GLY A 173 0.77 -18.18 7.28
N ARG A 174 1.06 -17.07 7.98
CA ARG A 174 2.20 -16.99 8.91
C ARG A 174 1.69 -16.87 10.33
N GLU A 175 1.93 -17.91 11.12
CA GLU A 175 1.94 -17.82 12.57
C GLU A 175 3.09 -16.86 12.93
N LYS A 176 2.76 -15.69 13.48
CA LYS A 176 3.68 -14.62 13.93
C LYS A 176 5.01 -14.61 13.15
N VAL A 177 5.06 -13.86 12.05
CA VAL A 177 6.35 -13.47 11.46
C VAL A 177 7.23 -13.02 12.62
N ARG A 178 8.37 -13.69 12.83
CA ARG A 178 9.48 -13.17 13.65
C ARG A 178 9.99 -11.91 12.94
N LEU A 179 9.16 -10.88 12.92
CA LEU A 179 9.51 -9.51 12.59
C LEU A 179 10.53 -9.16 13.67
N ILE A 180 11.77 -8.93 13.25
CA ILE A 180 12.88 -8.49 14.11
C ILE A 180 13.56 -9.64 14.89
N THR A 181 14.19 -10.59 14.19
CA THR A 181 15.47 -11.18 14.69
C THR A 181 16.53 -11.31 13.59
N GLY A 182 16.16 -11.26 12.31
CA GLY A 182 17.13 -11.35 11.21
C GLY A 182 17.83 -10.04 10.83
N ILE A 183 17.23 -8.87 11.10
CA ILE A 183 17.81 -7.57 10.71
C ILE A 183 18.86 -7.11 11.73
N GLU A 184 18.65 -7.36 13.03
CA GLU A 184 19.65 -7.06 14.06
C GLU A 184 20.90 -7.95 13.92
N ALA A 185 20.74 -9.22 13.54
CA ALA A 185 21.87 -10.12 13.28
C ALA A 185 22.71 -9.68 12.06
N GLY A 186 22.07 -9.15 11.00
CA GLY A 186 22.76 -8.63 9.83
C GLY A 186 23.50 -7.31 10.09
N LEU A 187 22.92 -6.40 10.86
CA LEU A 187 23.55 -5.13 11.21
C LEU A 187 24.67 -5.29 12.24
N GLN A 188 24.53 -6.16 13.24
CA GLN A 188 25.59 -6.42 14.23
C GLN A 188 26.77 -7.21 13.62
N ALA A 189 26.52 -8.11 12.66
CA ALA A 189 27.58 -8.81 11.94
C ALA A 189 28.38 -7.90 10.99
N GLY A 190 27.73 -6.89 10.38
CA GLY A 190 28.40 -5.88 9.56
C GLY A 190 29.26 -4.92 10.37
N ILE A 191 28.79 -4.52 11.57
CA ILE A 191 29.52 -3.59 12.45
C ILE A 191 30.65 -4.29 13.22
N SER A 192 30.52 -5.58 13.52
CA SER A 192 31.56 -6.36 14.20
C SER A 192 32.71 -6.78 13.27
N ARG A 193 32.48 -6.85 11.95
CA ARG A 193 33.54 -7.12 10.96
C ARG A 193 34.39 -5.89 10.59
N GLN A 194 33.96 -4.67 10.91
CA GLN A 194 34.74 -3.45 10.62
C GLN A 194 35.61 -2.94 11.79
N LYS A 195 35.57 -3.57 12.96
CA LYS A 195 36.41 -3.17 14.12
C LYS A 195 37.70 -3.98 14.29
N GLY A 196 38.11 -4.76 13.28
CA GLY A 196 39.27 -5.64 13.39
C GLY A 196 40.06 -5.82 12.11
N SER A 197 40.56 -4.74 11.48
CA SER A 197 41.80 -4.79 10.69
C SER A 197 42.24 -3.39 10.27
N LYS A 198 43.01 -2.72 11.15
CA LYS A 198 44.03 -1.77 10.69
C LYS A 198 45.29 -2.59 10.47
N LYS A 199 45.62 -2.91 9.21
CA LYS A 199 46.95 -2.70 8.61
C LYS A 199 47.06 -3.37 7.24
N LYS A 200 47.50 -2.52 6.30
CA LYS A 200 48.39 -2.79 5.16
C LYS A 200 47.75 -3.12 3.79
N ASP A 201 48.29 -2.36 2.85
CA ASP A 201 48.54 -2.64 1.44
C ASP A 201 47.42 -2.33 0.43
N ALA A 202 47.57 -1.13 -0.14
CA ALA A 202 47.81 -0.83 -1.55
C ALA A 202 46.95 -1.53 -2.63
N SER A 203 46.56 -0.69 -3.59
CA SER A 203 46.10 -1.03 -4.95
C SER A 203 44.63 -1.48 -5.08
N VAL A 204 43.77 -0.57 -5.51
CA VAL A 204 43.13 -0.56 -6.85
C VAL A 204 42.06 0.55 -6.78
N LEU A 205 42.46 1.75 -7.22
CA LEU A 205 41.58 2.89 -7.46
C LEU A 205 41.70 3.21 -8.96
N LYS A 206 40.62 2.99 -9.72
CA LYS A 206 40.29 3.39 -11.12
C LYS A 206 39.25 2.38 -11.61
N MET A 207 38.03 2.72 -12.03
CA MET A 207 37.54 3.71 -13.00
C MET A 207 36.02 3.82 -12.77
N LEU A 208 35.42 5.00 -12.50
CA LEU A 208 34.78 5.89 -13.48
C LEU A 208 34.28 5.19 -14.74
N VAL A 209 32.98 5.23 -15.04
CA VAL A 209 32.45 6.06 -16.16
C VAL A 209 30.96 6.33 -15.98
N THR A 210 30.68 7.60 -16.19
CA THR A 210 29.50 8.46 -16.23
C THR A 210 28.53 8.11 -17.36
N MET A 211 27.25 8.44 -17.13
CA MET A 211 26.21 8.93 -18.07
C MET A 211 26.31 8.58 -19.56
N VAL A 212 25.25 7.94 -20.07
CA VAL A 212 24.38 8.45 -21.15
C VAL A 212 22.94 8.23 -20.74
#